data_AF-A0A4Y6KLL8-F1
#
_entry.id   AF-A0A4Y6KLL8-F1
#
_cell.length_a   1.000
_cell.length_b   1.000
_cell.length_c   1.000
_cell.angle_alpha   90.00
_cell.angle_beta   90.00
_cell.angle_gamma   90.00
#
_symmetry.space_group_name_H-M   'P 1'
#
loop_
_entity.id
_entity.type
_entity.pdbx_description
1 polymer ?
#
loop_
_entity_poly.entity_id
_entity_poly.type
_entity_poly.pdbx_seq_one_letter_code
_entity_poly.pdbx_strand_id
1 'polypeptide(L)'
;MSPIAQYAAQFGPVPRWLALAALVAAGAAAGGWIVAQVKNSELAELRTEQTERVTKAERLARERLQAAQARGDELTVRLAAANESAATLQKELDDALSKVTTGRPCLGGAALRVLDRAPGIAAPRMPAPARVAPAADAAHPAAPAAQPAARDEGDAATDTDVARWALHAAGEYGECTRRLGALIDWHDER
;
A
#
# COMPACT_ATOMS: atom_id res chain seq x y z
N MET A 1 -94.78 0.78 -1.83
CA MET A 1 -94.14 0.90 -0.51
C MET A 1 -92.67 0.57 -0.69
N SER A 2 -91.79 1.56 -0.55
CA SER A 2 -90.37 1.46 -0.93
C SER A 2 -89.52 0.88 0.23
N PRO A 3 -88.67 -0.14 -0.03
CA PRO A 3 -87.82 -0.79 0.98
C PRO A 3 -86.71 0.12 1.55
N ILE A 4 -86.54 1.32 1.00
CA ILE A 4 -85.56 2.31 1.48
C ILE A 4 -86.01 2.94 2.82
N ALA A 5 -87.32 2.94 3.12
CA ALA A 5 -87.85 3.50 4.36
C ALA A 5 -87.59 2.61 5.61
N GLN A 6 -87.30 1.31 5.43
CA GLN A 6 -87.04 0.39 6.56
C GLN A 6 -85.60 0.46 7.09
N TYR A 7 -84.62 0.81 6.26
CA TYR A 7 -83.23 0.93 6.72
C TYR A 7 -82.99 2.15 7.61
N ALA A 8 -83.79 3.22 7.46
CA ALA A 8 -83.68 4.42 8.28
C ALA A 8 -84.25 4.24 9.71
N ALA A 9 -85.10 3.22 9.94
CA ALA A 9 -85.76 3.00 11.23
C ALA A 9 -84.98 2.06 12.18
N GLN A 10 -83.96 1.33 11.68
CA GLN A 10 -83.19 0.37 12.48
C GLN A 10 -81.94 0.98 13.13
N PHE A 11 -81.51 2.16 12.68
CA PHE A 11 -80.47 2.94 13.33
C PHE A 11 -81.14 4.02 14.18
N GLY A 12 -81.34 3.74 15.47
CA GLY A 12 -81.66 4.77 16.45
C GLY A 12 -80.65 5.93 16.40
N PRO A 13 -80.94 7.11 17.00
CA PRO A 13 -80.11 8.29 16.85
C PRO A 13 -78.67 7.95 17.23
N VAL A 14 -77.78 7.88 16.21
CA VAL A 14 -76.37 7.60 16.43
C VAL A 14 -75.91 8.63 17.45
N PRO A 15 -75.45 8.21 18.63
CA PRO A 15 -75.19 9.14 19.70
C PRO A 15 -74.08 10.08 19.21
N ARG A 16 -74.28 11.40 19.38
CA ARG A 16 -73.49 12.44 18.71
C ARG A 16 -71.98 12.29 18.88
N TRP A 17 -71.55 11.63 19.96
CA TRP A 17 -70.15 11.30 20.22
C TRP A 17 -69.55 10.28 19.23
N LEU A 18 -70.32 9.30 18.74
CA LEU A 18 -69.85 8.35 17.71
C LEU A 18 -69.67 9.03 16.35
N ALA A 19 -70.57 9.94 15.97
CA ALA A 19 -70.43 10.74 14.76
C ALA A 19 -69.21 11.68 14.83
N LEU A 20 -68.98 12.30 15.99
CA LEU A 20 -67.78 13.10 16.27
C LEU A 20 -66.50 12.27 16.21
N ALA A 21 -66.49 11.08 16.82
CA ALA A 21 -65.34 10.18 16.79
C ALA A 21 -65.01 9.72 15.35
N ALA A 22 -66.02 9.41 14.54
CA ALA A 22 -65.85 9.03 13.15
C ALA A 22 -65.27 10.19 12.31
N LEU A 23 -65.73 11.43 12.53
CA LEU A 23 -65.18 12.61 11.85
C LEU A 23 -63.72 12.88 12.23
N VAL A 24 -63.37 12.74 13.51
CA VAL A 24 -61.99 12.89 13.98
C VAL A 24 -61.10 11.80 13.39
N ALA A 25 -61.57 10.54 13.37
CA ALA A 25 -60.83 9.42 12.78
C ALA A 25 -60.63 9.59 11.27
N ALA A 26 -61.66 10.04 10.54
CA ALA A 26 -61.56 10.33 9.11
C ALA A 26 -60.59 11.50 8.83
N GLY A 27 -60.62 12.56 9.65
CA GLY A 27 -59.68 13.67 9.57
C GLY A 27 -58.24 13.25 9.84
N ALA A 28 -58.02 12.41 10.85
CA ALA A 28 -56.71 11.86 11.16
C ALA A 28 -56.17 10.93 10.05
N ALA A 29 -57.02 10.08 9.48
CA ALA A 29 -56.65 9.20 8.37
C ALA A 29 -56.30 10.00 7.10
N ALA A 30 -57.10 11.00 6.75
CA ALA A 30 -56.84 11.87 5.60
C ALA A 30 -55.55 12.70 5.79
N GLY A 31 -55.34 13.25 6.99
CA GLY A 31 -54.10 13.95 7.34
C GLY A 31 -52.87 13.03 7.25
N GLY A 32 -52.97 11.81 7.77
CA GLY A 32 -51.91 10.80 7.69
C GLY A 32 -51.56 10.42 6.24
N TRP A 33 -52.56 10.30 5.37
CA TRP A 33 -52.34 10.01 3.94
C TRP A 33 -51.58 11.10 3.21
N ILE A 34 -51.94 12.37 3.42
CA ILE A 34 -51.29 13.52 2.77
C ILE A 34 -49.83 13.63 3.24
N VAL A 35 -49.58 13.51 4.55
CA VAL A 35 -48.22 13.56 5.11
C VAL A 35 -47.36 12.41 4.57
N ALA A 36 -47.92 11.20 4.45
CA ALA A 36 -47.19 10.05 3.89
C ALA A 36 -46.77 10.28 2.43
N GLN A 37 -47.64 10.87 1.59
CA GLN A 37 -47.32 11.18 0.19
C GLN A 37 -46.18 12.20 0.07
N VAL A 38 -46.26 13.30 0.82
CA VAL A 38 -45.20 14.34 0.81
C VAL A 38 -43.87 13.76 1.31
N LYS A 39 -43.88 13.02 2.44
CA LYS A 39 -42.67 12.41 3.00
C LYS A 39 -42.07 11.36 2.08
N ASN A 40 -42.88 10.59 1.35
CA ASN A 40 -42.37 9.62 0.39
C ASN A 40 -41.63 10.30 -0.77
N SER A 41 -42.10 11.47 -1.24
CA SER A 41 -41.41 12.23 -2.29
C SER A 41 -40.07 12.81 -1.83
N GLU A 42 -40.03 13.42 -0.64
CA GLU A 42 -38.79 13.92 -0.03
C GLU A 42 -37.78 12.78 0.23
N LEU A 43 -38.26 11.63 0.70
CA LEU A 43 -37.41 10.45 0.91
C LEU A 43 -36.87 9.88 -0.39
N ALA A 44 -37.65 9.92 -1.48
CA ALA A 44 -37.19 9.48 -2.79
C ALA A 44 -36.08 10.40 -3.30
N GLU A 45 -36.26 11.72 -3.20
CA GLU A 45 -35.26 12.72 -3.61
C GLU A 45 -33.96 12.60 -2.80
N LEU A 46 -34.06 12.51 -1.47
CA LEU A 46 -32.90 12.32 -0.59
C LEU A 46 -32.14 11.01 -0.91
N ARG A 47 -32.87 9.93 -1.21
CA ARG A 47 -32.24 8.66 -1.62
C ARG A 47 -31.51 8.82 -2.95
N THR A 48 -32.11 9.50 -3.93
CA THR A 48 -31.44 9.73 -5.22
C THR A 48 -30.20 10.60 -5.07
N GLU A 49 -30.25 11.64 -4.23
CA GLU A 49 -29.08 12.48 -4.00
C GLU A 49 -27.97 11.71 -3.27
N GLN A 50 -28.32 10.86 -2.30
CA GLN A 50 -27.35 9.99 -1.62
C GLN A 50 -26.71 8.99 -2.57
N THR A 51 -27.49 8.31 -3.43
CA THR A 51 -26.92 7.35 -4.40
C THR A 51 -26.02 8.06 -5.40
N GLU A 52 -26.36 9.26 -5.85
CA GLU A 52 -25.48 10.09 -6.68
C GLU A 52 -24.18 10.46 -5.96
N ARG A 53 -24.25 10.90 -4.71
CA ARG A 53 -23.06 11.27 -3.92
C ARG A 53 -22.16 10.06 -3.70
N VAL A 54 -22.73 8.91 -3.36
CA VAL A 54 -21.99 7.65 -3.16
C VAL A 54 -21.34 7.21 -4.47
N THR A 55 -22.08 7.19 -5.59
CA THR A 55 -21.51 6.77 -6.89
C THR A 55 -20.41 7.71 -7.38
N LYS A 56 -20.57 9.03 -7.19
CA LYS A 56 -19.51 10.02 -7.48
C LYS A 56 -18.28 9.79 -6.61
N ALA A 57 -18.46 9.58 -5.31
CA ALA A 57 -17.36 9.31 -4.38
C ALA A 57 -16.64 8.00 -4.72
N GLU A 58 -17.39 6.94 -5.04
CA GLU A 58 -16.83 5.66 -5.48
C GLU A 58 -16.05 5.80 -6.78
N ARG A 59 -16.55 6.55 -7.77
CA ARG A 59 -15.82 6.78 -9.03
C ARG A 59 -14.48 7.49 -8.75
N LEU A 60 -14.50 8.56 -7.98
CA LEU A 60 -13.27 9.30 -7.63
C LEU A 60 -12.29 8.42 -6.84
N ALA A 61 -12.79 7.58 -5.92
CA ALA A 61 -11.96 6.63 -5.18
C ALA A 61 -11.36 5.57 -6.12
N ARG A 62 -12.14 5.02 -7.06
CA ARG A 62 -11.66 4.06 -8.06
C ARG A 62 -10.62 4.68 -8.99
N GLU A 63 -10.84 5.89 -9.48
CA GLU A 63 -9.89 6.60 -10.33
C GLU A 63 -8.55 6.82 -9.62
N ARG A 64 -8.58 7.22 -8.34
CA ARG A 64 -7.36 7.36 -7.52
C ARG A 64 -6.63 6.04 -7.34
N LEU A 65 -7.36 4.95 -7.08
CA LEU A 65 -6.77 3.62 -6.94
C LEU A 65 -6.17 3.13 -8.27
N GLN A 66 -6.87 3.33 -9.39
CA GLN A 66 -6.38 2.96 -10.71
C GLN A 66 -5.13 3.75 -11.10
N ALA A 67 -5.09 5.05 -10.82
CA ALA A 67 -3.91 5.88 -11.04
C ALA A 67 -2.72 5.41 -10.16
N ALA A 68 -2.96 5.06 -8.90
CA ALA A 68 -1.92 4.50 -8.04
C ALA A 68 -1.42 3.13 -8.51
N GLN A 69 -2.32 2.27 -9.02
CA GLN A 69 -1.97 0.97 -9.60
C GLN A 69 -1.14 1.11 -10.87
N ALA A 70 -1.57 1.94 -11.82
CA ALA A 70 -0.84 2.16 -13.07
C ALA A 70 0.60 2.67 -12.82
N ARG A 71 0.78 3.57 -11.84
CA ARG A 71 2.11 4.01 -11.41
C ARG A 71 2.93 2.88 -10.79
N GLY A 72 2.31 2.06 -9.94
CA GLY A 72 2.95 0.88 -9.36
C GLY A 72 3.42 -0.12 -10.42
N ASP A 73 2.59 -0.37 -11.44
CA ASP A 73 2.90 -1.27 -12.55
C ASP A 73 4.07 -0.73 -13.37
N GLU A 74 4.08 0.57 -13.68
CA GLU A 74 5.18 1.21 -14.41
C GLU A 74 6.50 1.12 -13.64
N LEU A 75 6.51 1.44 -12.34
CA LEU A 75 7.70 1.32 -11.50
C LEU A 75 8.16 -0.13 -11.38
N THR A 76 7.24 -1.09 -11.35
CA THR A 76 7.56 -2.53 -11.32
C THR A 76 8.29 -2.95 -12.60
N VAL A 77 7.81 -2.52 -13.77
CA VAL A 77 8.47 -2.81 -15.06
C VAL A 77 9.87 -2.18 -15.10
N ARG A 78 10.00 -0.92 -14.68
CA ARG A 78 11.30 -0.23 -14.64
C ARG A 78 12.28 -0.93 -13.69
N LEU A 79 11.83 -1.33 -12.51
CA LEU A 79 12.64 -2.06 -11.53
C LEU A 79 13.08 -3.43 -12.06
N ALA A 80 12.20 -4.16 -12.73
CA ALA A 80 12.53 -5.44 -13.35
C ALA A 80 13.62 -5.28 -14.42
N ALA A 81 13.49 -4.31 -15.33
CA ALA A 81 14.50 -4.02 -16.34
C ALA A 81 15.85 -3.60 -15.72
N ALA A 82 15.82 -2.78 -14.67
CA ALA A 82 17.03 -2.38 -13.94
C ALA A 82 17.72 -3.59 -13.29
N ASN A 83 16.96 -4.52 -12.69
CA ASN A 83 17.52 -5.73 -12.09
C ASN A 83 18.11 -6.68 -13.13
N GLU A 84 17.51 -6.83 -14.29
CA GLU A 84 18.05 -7.65 -15.38
C GLU A 84 19.38 -7.09 -15.90
N SER A 85 19.46 -5.77 -16.09
CA SER A 85 20.71 -5.10 -16.50
C SER A 85 21.82 -5.28 -15.45
N ALA A 86 21.47 -5.18 -14.16
CA ALA A 86 22.41 -5.39 -13.06
C ALA A 86 22.89 -6.84 -12.99
N ALA A 87 22.00 -7.82 -13.21
CA ALA A 87 22.36 -9.23 -13.21
C ALA A 87 23.32 -9.59 -14.36
N THR A 88 23.14 -8.98 -15.52
CA THR A 88 24.06 -9.15 -16.66
C THR A 88 25.44 -8.59 -16.32
N LEU A 89 25.50 -7.35 -15.82
CA LEU A 89 26.76 -6.73 -15.41
C LEU A 89 27.47 -7.51 -14.30
N GLN A 90 26.71 -8.07 -13.35
CA GLN A 90 27.26 -8.91 -12.28
C GLN A 90 27.99 -10.12 -12.85
N LYS A 91 27.41 -10.79 -13.86
CA LYS A 91 28.05 -11.93 -14.55
C LYS A 91 29.31 -11.50 -15.29
N GLU A 92 29.26 -10.38 -16.02
CA GLU A 92 30.43 -9.85 -16.72
C GLU A 92 31.60 -9.52 -15.78
N LEU A 93 31.30 -8.99 -14.60
CA LEU A 93 32.30 -8.70 -13.57
C LEU A 93 32.84 -9.97 -12.91
N ASP A 94 32.00 -10.97 -12.66
CA ASP A 94 32.44 -12.28 -12.14
C ASP A 94 33.37 -12.99 -13.15
N ASP A 95 32.99 -12.98 -14.43
CA ASP A 95 33.82 -13.48 -15.52
C ASP A 95 35.15 -12.70 -15.65
N ALA A 96 35.12 -11.39 -15.42
CA ALA A 96 36.33 -10.58 -15.42
C ALA A 96 37.23 -10.90 -14.22
N LEU A 97 36.65 -11.11 -13.03
CA LEU A 97 37.37 -11.49 -11.82
C LEU A 97 38.04 -12.86 -11.97
N SER A 98 37.33 -13.86 -12.50
CA SER A 98 37.89 -15.20 -12.70
C SER A 98 39.14 -15.22 -13.60
N LYS A 99 39.28 -14.24 -14.50
CA LYS A 99 40.45 -14.09 -15.40
C LYS A 99 41.64 -13.40 -14.75
N VAL A 100 41.44 -12.66 -13.65
CA VAL A 100 42.48 -11.83 -13.02
C VAL A 100 42.83 -12.28 -11.59
N THR A 101 42.06 -13.19 -11.00
CA THR A 101 42.38 -13.85 -9.74
C THR A 101 43.04 -15.21 -9.98
N THR A 102 43.82 -15.67 -9.01
CA THR A 102 44.69 -16.86 -9.18
C THR A 102 44.68 -17.82 -8.01
N GLY A 103 43.77 -17.64 -7.04
CA GLY A 103 43.71 -18.43 -5.82
C GLY A 103 44.77 -18.02 -4.78
N ARG A 104 45.34 -16.81 -4.90
CA ARG A 104 46.42 -16.34 -4.02
C ARG A 104 45.86 -15.73 -2.74
N PRO A 105 46.59 -15.73 -1.61
CA PRO A 105 46.09 -15.18 -0.34
C PRO A 105 45.95 -13.65 -0.31
N CYS A 106 46.40 -12.94 -1.35
CA CYS A 106 46.32 -11.48 -1.42
C CYS A 106 45.61 -11.04 -2.70
N LEU A 107 44.68 -10.09 -2.55
CA LEU A 107 43.96 -9.51 -3.67
C LEU A 107 44.90 -8.67 -4.55
N GLY A 108 45.01 -9.04 -5.83
CA GLY A 108 45.88 -8.36 -6.78
C GLY A 108 45.32 -7.04 -7.30
N GLY A 109 46.20 -6.13 -7.74
CA GLY A 109 45.79 -4.82 -8.28
C GLY A 109 44.97 -4.89 -9.58
N ALA A 110 44.99 -6.01 -10.30
CA ALA A 110 44.10 -6.23 -11.45
C ALA A 110 42.66 -6.51 -10.98
N ALA A 111 42.48 -7.37 -9.97
CA ALA A 111 41.19 -7.64 -9.35
C ALA A 111 40.60 -6.39 -8.69
N LEU A 112 41.42 -5.61 -7.97
CA LEU A 112 41.01 -4.31 -7.41
C LEU A 112 40.47 -3.37 -8.49
N ARG A 113 41.14 -3.26 -9.65
CA ARG A 113 40.66 -2.43 -10.76
C ARG A 113 39.34 -2.89 -11.37
N VAL A 114 39.01 -4.18 -11.27
CA VAL A 114 37.69 -4.70 -11.68
C VAL A 114 36.65 -4.32 -10.63
N LEU A 115 36.95 -4.51 -9.34
CA LEU A 115 36.06 -4.12 -8.23
C LEU A 115 35.81 -2.60 -8.18
N ASP A 116 36.81 -1.78 -8.47
CA ASP A 116 36.69 -0.31 -8.55
C ASP A 116 35.81 0.16 -9.72
N ARG A 117 35.39 -0.73 -10.62
CA ARG A 117 34.39 -0.45 -11.66
C ARG A 117 33.02 -1.03 -11.32
N ALA A 118 32.95 -1.90 -10.32
CA ALA A 118 31.71 -2.56 -9.94
C ALA A 118 30.78 -1.53 -9.27
N PRO A 119 29.51 -1.43 -9.72
CA PRO A 119 28.52 -0.59 -9.06
C PRO A 119 28.30 -1.07 -7.62
N GLY A 120 28.19 -0.13 -6.68
CA GLY A 120 28.10 -0.42 -5.24
C GLY A 120 29.45 -0.52 -4.53
N ILE A 121 30.57 -0.66 -5.26
CA ILE A 121 31.94 -0.60 -4.73
C ILE A 121 32.62 0.72 -5.13
N ALA A 122 32.62 1.01 -6.44
CA ALA A 122 33.27 2.17 -7.07
C ALA A 122 32.79 3.54 -6.55
N ALA A 123 31.56 3.58 -6.05
CA ALA A 123 30.91 4.77 -5.55
C ALA A 123 30.02 4.38 -4.37
N PRO A 124 30.50 4.50 -3.13
CA PRO A 124 29.63 4.42 -1.98
C PRO A 124 28.74 5.68 -2.02
N ARG A 125 27.64 5.62 -2.78
CA ARG A 125 26.43 6.39 -2.46
C ARG A 125 25.73 5.73 -1.28
N MET A 126 26.49 5.34 -0.25
CA MET A 126 25.88 5.07 1.03
C MET A 126 25.28 6.41 1.47
N PRO A 127 23.98 6.45 1.81
CA PRO A 127 23.42 7.61 2.48
C PRO A 127 24.32 7.93 3.66
N ALA A 128 24.59 9.22 3.90
CA ALA A 128 25.22 9.62 5.15
C ALA A 128 24.46 8.92 6.29
N PRO A 129 25.16 8.27 7.25
CA PRO A 129 24.49 7.54 8.31
C PRO A 129 23.40 8.44 8.89
N ALA A 130 22.16 7.94 8.91
CA ALA A 130 21.06 8.65 9.56
C ALA A 130 21.58 9.05 10.93
N ARG A 131 21.55 10.37 11.22
CA ARG A 131 22.15 10.97 12.42
C ARG A 131 21.87 10.03 13.57
N VAL A 132 22.93 9.44 14.12
CA VAL A 132 22.83 8.52 15.25
C VAL A 132 21.99 9.26 16.27
N ALA A 133 20.79 8.75 16.57
CA ALA A 133 20.04 9.27 17.70
C ALA A 133 21.03 9.26 18.87
N PRO A 134 21.22 10.37 19.61
CA PRO A 134 22.16 10.39 20.71
C PRO A 134 21.87 9.15 21.54
N ALA A 135 22.87 8.29 21.68
CA ALA A 135 22.72 7.07 22.45
C ALA A 135 22.20 7.52 23.81
N ALA A 136 20.91 7.33 24.07
CA ALA A 136 20.43 7.32 25.42
C ALA A 136 21.27 6.24 26.08
N ASP A 137 21.96 6.60 27.16
CA ASP A 137 22.89 5.76 27.91
C ASP A 137 22.21 4.46 28.41
N ALA A 138 21.86 3.57 27.50
CA ALA A 138 21.71 2.17 27.76
C ALA A 138 23.14 1.66 27.65
N ALA A 139 23.78 1.54 28.80
CA ALA A 139 24.90 0.64 29.00
C ALA A 139 24.44 -0.78 28.60
N HIS A 140 24.35 -1.04 27.29
CA HIS A 140 24.52 -2.36 26.77
C HIS A 140 25.97 -2.71 27.10
N PRO A 141 26.24 -3.74 27.91
CA PRO A 141 27.60 -4.20 28.06
C PRO A 141 28.13 -4.43 26.66
N ALA A 142 29.26 -3.79 26.34
CA ALA A 142 29.97 -4.05 25.10
C ALA A 142 30.03 -5.57 24.96
N ALA A 143 29.45 -6.12 23.89
CA ALA A 143 29.63 -7.52 23.57
C ALA A 143 31.14 -7.77 23.66
N PRO A 144 31.58 -8.79 24.42
CA PRO A 144 33.00 -9.04 24.61
C PRO A 144 33.67 -8.99 23.24
N ALA A 145 34.73 -8.18 23.13
CA ALA A 145 35.49 -8.02 21.90
C ALA A 145 35.60 -9.40 21.26
N ALA A 146 35.06 -9.52 20.04
CA ALA A 146 34.99 -10.78 19.33
C ALA A 146 36.31 -11.51 19.55
N GLN A 147 36.23 -12.70 20.14
CA GLN A 147 37.41 -13.53 20.39
C GLN A 147 38.26 -13.49 19.12
N PRO A 148 39.58 -13.26 19.19
CA PRO A 148 40.42 -13.30 18.00
C PRO A 148 40.08 -14.62 17.30
N ALA A 149 39.49 -14.51 16.10
CA ALA A 149 39.05 -15.68 15.35
C ALA A 149 40.22 -16.64 15.35
N ALA A 150 39.99 -17.87 15.85
CA ALA A 150 41.01 -18.91 15.82
C ALA A 150 41.52 -18.95 14.38
N ARG A 151 42.80 -18.64 14.21
CA ARG A 151 43.42 -18.61 12.89
C ARG A 151 43.60 -20.07 12.53
N ASP A 152 42.61 -20.65 11.86
CA ASP A 152 42.78 -21.93 11.21
C ASP A 152 43.89 -21.72 10.16
N GLU A 153 45.11 -22.13 10.49
CA GLU A 153 46.32 -21.91 9.68
C GLU A 153 46.28 -22.65 8.33
N GLY A 154 45.17 -23.33 8.00
CA GLY A 154 44.98 -24.13 6.80
C GLY A 154 44.11 -23.52 5.70
N ASP A 155 43.22 -22.56 5.99
CA ASP A 155 42.21 -22.06 5.02
C ASP A 155 42.14 -20.53 5.03
N ALA A 156 43.17 -19.90 4.47
CA ALA A 156 43.11 -18.47 4.18
C ALA A 156 42.21 -18.23 2.95
N ALA A 157 41.23 -17.34 3.08
CA ALA A 157 40.39 -16.94 1.95
C ALA A 157 41.27 -16.46 0.77
N THR A 158 41.04 -17.00 -0.41
CA THR A 158 41.80 -16.62 -1.60
C THR A 158 41.34 -15.28 -2.15
N ASP A 159 42.15 -14.66 -3.00
CA ASP A 159 41.82 -13.46 -3.77
C ASP A 159 40.50 -13.63 -4.54
N THR A 160 40.24 -14.85 -5.00
CA THR A 160 39.05 -15.23 -5.75
C THR A 160 37.82 -15.27 -4.84
N ASP A 161 37.99 -15.74 -3.59
CA ASP A 161 36.91 -15.79 -2.60
C ASP A 161 36.56 -14.39 -2.10
N VAL A 162 37.58 -13.60 -1.77
CA VAL A 162 37.40 -12.22 -1.32
C VAL A 162 36.79 -11.35 -2.43
N ALA A 163 37.26 -11.48 -3.67
CA ALA A 163 36.73 -10.71 -4.79
C ALA A 163 35.27 -11.06 -5.10
N ARG A 164 34.92 -12.36 -5.12
CA ARG A 164 33.53 -12.81 -5.33
C ARG A 164 32.63 -12.40 -4.18
N TRP A 165 33.10 -12.49 -2.94
CA TRP A 165 32.35 -12.00 -1.78
C TRP A 165 32.05 -10.50 -1.91
N ALA A 166 33.06 -9.69 -2.24
CA ALA A 166 32.88 -8.25 -2.39
C ALA A 166 31.90 -7.91 -3.52
N LEU A 167 32.05 -8.57 -4.68
CA LEU A 167 31.16 -8.39 -5.82
C LEU A 167 29.72 -8.80 -5.48
N HIS A 168 29.52 -9.94 -4.82
CA HIS A 168 28.20 -10.42 -4.39
C HIS A 168 27.55 -9.45 -3.40
N ALA A 169 28.28 -9.02 -2.37
CA ALA A 169 27.80 -8.04 -1.40
C ALA A 169 27.36 -6.74 -2.08
N ALA A 170 28.15 -6.23 -3.04
CA ALA A 170 27.79 -5.06 -3.81
C ALA A 170 26.50 -5.25 -4.62
N GLY A 171 26.28 -6.44 -5.18
CA GLY A 171 25.05 -6.82 -5.88
C GLY A 171 23.82 -6.75 -4.96
N GLU A 172 23.90 -7.39 -3.78
CA GLU A 172 22.82 -7.41 -2.78
C GLU A 172 22.46 -6.00 -2.28
N TYR A 173 23.47 -5.17 -1.95
CA TYR A 173 23.23 -3.79 -1.54
C TYR A 173 22.67 -2.94 -2.70
N GLY A 174 23.13 -3.17 -3.92
CA GLY A 174 22.62 -2.51 -5.12
C GLY A 174 21.13 -2.83 -5.35
N GLU A 175 20.72 -4.08 -5.17
CA GLU A 175 19.32 -4.49 -5.24
C GLU A 175 18.46 -3.83 -4.17
N CYS A 176 18.92 -3.85 -2.92
CA CYS A 176 18.25 -3.16 -1.82
C CYS A 176 18.04 -1.67 -2.12
N THR A 177 19.08 -1.01 -2.65
CA THR A 177 19.04 0.42 -2.98
C THR A 177 18.06 0.71 -4.11
N ARG A 178 18.02 -0.12 -5.16
CA ARG A 178 17.04 0.05 -6.26
C ARG A 178 15.61 -0.14 -5.80
N ARG A 179 15.35 -1.15 -4.96
CA ARG A 179 14.02 -1.38 -4.36
C ARG A 179 13.59 -0.19 -3.49
N LEU A 180 14.48 0.30 -2.63
CA LEU A 180 14.20 1.46 -1.80
C LEU A 180 13.96 2.71 -2.65
N GLY A 181 14.77 2.93 -3.69
CA GLY A 181 14.56 4.02 -4.66
C GLY A 181 13.17 3.96 -5.31
N ALA A 182 12.76 2.79 -5.80
CA ALA A 182 11.43 2.63 -6.40
C ALA A 182 10.28 2.90 -5.39
N LEU A 183 10.46 2.56 -4.12
CA LEU A 183 9.49 2.87 -3.07
C LEU A 183 9.44 4.36 -2.74
N ILE A 184 10.59 5.05 -2.75
CA ILE A 184 10.67 6.50 -2.57
C ILE A 184 9.98 7.21 -3.74
N ASP A 185 10.30 6.82 -4.98
CA ASP A 185 9.70 7.41 -6.19
C ASP A 185 8.18 7.28 -6.18
N TRP A 186 7.66 6.10 -5.78
CA TRP A 186 6.21 5.89 -5.64
C TRP A 186 5.56 6.83 -4.60
N HIS A 187 6.29 7.17 -3.53
CA HIS A 187 5.77 8.00 -2.45
C HIS A 187 5.93 9.50 -2.70
N ASP A 188 6.98 9.93 -3.40
CA ASP A 188 7.32 11.35 -3.60
C ASP A 188 6.54 11.99 -4.76
N GLU A 189 6.10 11.22 -5.76
CA GLU A 189 5.26 11.70 -6.86
C GLU A 189 3.76 11.85 -6.46
N ARG A 190 3.47 12.43 -5.28
CA ARG A 190 2.09 12.61 -4.77
C ARG A 190 1.20 13.47 -5.67
#